data_AF-A0A845UTW7-F1
#
_entry.id   AF-A0A845UTW7-F1
#
_cell.length_a   1.000
_cell.length_b   1.000
_cell.length_c   1.000
_cell.angle_alpha   90.00
_cell.angle_beta   90.00
_cell.angle_gamma   90.00
#
_symmetry.space_group_name_H-M   'P 1'
#
loop_
_entity.id
_entity.type
_entity.pdbx_description
1 polymer ?
#
loop_
_entity_poly.entity_id
_entity_poly.type
_entity_poly.pdbx_seq_one_letter_code
_entity_poly.pdbx_strand_id
1 'polypeptide(L)'
;MLAPALRFAIERIWRVDAPGRPQSWRLVCEIFSTGKVDPVLGNVALRILSENVTDVGDLAGLIERVAATPDDATLASVLNRLSRFVSMEIEGTRSITPERAIAWATLSERLTRANRFPLFDPARVLMQAIFQYGDLSDAALLDVFGRAARAMLGFAWSHSPPLQATSVSAIRFVGKSFAADATASRALLDRILRDPHFSQYADREAPWLSEQILPIAAADPAFAVEVYRCIYGQMITDTATSALGGSRSRIMPLSSNRRQDYEHSRWHLGQSLGRFLDISPEHGTRAVIEAVIGRAATEGYGIPDEPVLIDLGTTKVEFRGHDAEFNAWEEEDHDAPGGDDDLLKNFVAFLRRCNAEAFSVSVAAASRDYATASVWTRILGVASERVEEVGDLVWPLTERPDLIENSDTLRDAVRFVVAAWPSRAQEEKVRVERMWLDDTRHPDEERQKRWRLILGRLLALIPEEELALAATRNLRRQMEKAEELEENRPIRTSHFSWGGHEDWEIERLRQEGVDMDAGPNRMVLDASNALDAMCNATPNDGGAAALTALWSDAMALMALLDGNLGLHGRVDHSAWGHISNAIERVASSPNYAPGVDGLPDLETMFAVLDRLSSSRYPETRETKG
;
A
#
# COMPACT_ATOMS: atom_id res chain seq x y z
N MET A 1 -2.62 9.82 -56.99
CA MET A 1 -2.89 11.26 -57.20
C MET A 1 -4.30 11.71 -56.75
N LEU A 2 -5.17 10.84 -56.21
CA LEU A 2 -6.55 11.23 -55.82
C LEU A 2 -6.66 11.88 -54.42
N ALA A 3 -5.78 11.55 -53.48
CA ALA A 3 -5.88 12.02 -52.09
C ALA A 3 -5.85 13.57 -51.93
N PRO A 4 -4.99 14.33 -52.63
CA PRO A 4 -5.01 15.80 -52.52
C PRO A 4 -6.31 16.43 -53.07
N ALA A 5 -6.84 15.92 -54.18
CA ALA A 5 -8.08 16.43 -54.76
C ALA A 5 -9.30 16.14 -53.86
N LEU A 6 -9.35 14.92 -53.29
CA LEU A 6 -10.35 14.54 -52.29
C LEU A 6 -10.27 15.42 -51.05
N ARG A 7 -9.05 15.76 -50.62
CA ARG A 7 -8.85 16.68 -49.50
C ARG A 7 -9.47 18.04 -49.75
N PHE A 8 -9.14 18.67 -50.88
CA PHE A 8 -9.71 19.97 -51.23
C PHE A 8 -11.24 19.93 -51.35
N ALA A 9 -11.81 18.84 -51.85
CA ALA A 9 -13.26 18.70 -51.97
C ALA A 9 -13.94 18.66 -50.59
N ILE A 10 -13.46 17.84 -49.66
CA ILE A 10 -14.05 17.70 -48.31
C ILE A 10 -13.83 18.98 -47.49
N GLU A 11 -12.64 19.57 -47.57
CA GLU A 11 -12.33 20.82 -46.87
C GLU A 11 -13.19 21.98 -47.39
N ARG A 12 -13.47 22.03 -48.70
CA ARG A 12 -14.41 23.00 -49.27
C ARG A 12 -15.84 22.79 -48.74
N ILE A 13 -16.29 21.54 -48.62
CA ILE A 13 -17.61 21.24 -48.06
C ILE A 13 -17.68 21.73 -46.61
N TRP A 14 -16.68 21.41 -45.78
CA TRP A 14 -16.60 21.89 -44.40
C TRP A 14 -16.71 23.41 -44.27
N ARG A 15 -15.92 24.15 -45.06
CA ARG A 15 -15.86 25.62 -45.01
C ARG A 15 -17.16 26.30 -45.44
N VAL A 16 -17.90 25.71 -46.38
CA VAL A 16 -19.13 26.31 -46.94
C VAL A 16 -20.39 25.81 -46.21
N ASP A 17 -20.27 24.78 -45.37
CA ASP A 17 -21.38 24.23 -44.60
C ASP A 17 -21.94 25.24 -43.60
N ALA A 18 -23.21 25.03 -43.23
CA ALA A 18 -23.90 25.82 -42.23
C ALA A 18 -23.26 25.65 -40.83
N PRO A 19 -23.53 26.55 -39.88
CA PRO A 19 -23.19 26.35 -38.47
C PRO A 19 -23.67 24.97 -37.99
N GLY A 20 -22.83 24.26 -37.23
CA GLY A 20 -23.10 22.86 -36.86
C GLY A 20 -22.59 21.81 -37.85
N ARG A 21 -22.15 22.23 -39.04
CA ARG A 21 -21.59 21.38 -40.10
C ARG A 21 -22.45 20.15 -40.47
N PRO A 22 -23.79 20.27 -40.54
CA PRO A 22 -24.68 19.11 -40.69
C PRO A 22 -24.47 18.37 -42.02
N GLN A 23 -24.10 19.05 -43.10
CA GLN A 23 -23.86 18.41 -44.40
C GLN A 23 -22.55 17.63 -44.40
N SER A 24 -21.53 18.15 -43.74
CA SER A 24 -20.20 17.55 -43.60
C SER A 24 -20.27 16.26 -42.78
N TRP A 25 -20.95 16.31 -41.63
CA TRP A 25 -21.21 15.12 -40.81
C TRP A 25 -22.11 14.12 -41.53
N ARG A 26 -23.09 14.60 -42.32
CA ARG A 26 -23.92 13.72 -43.14
C ARG A 26 -23.10 12.96 -44.17
N LEU A 27 -22.27 13.67 -44.94
CA LEU A 27 -21.40 13.11 -45.96
C LEU A 27 -20.52 11.99 -45.39
N VAL A 28 -19.90 12.20 -44.24
CA VAL A 28 -19.04 11.17 -43.64
C VAL A 28 -19.84 9.97 -43.17
N CYS A 29 -21.02 10.13 -42.57
CA CYS A 29 -21.85 8.95 -42.28
C CYS A 29 -22.27 8.20 -43.55
N GLU A 30 -22.58 8.90 -44.65
CA GLU A 30 -22.96 8.29 -45.93
C GLU A 30 -21.81 7.54 -46.60
N ILE A 31 -20.59 8.10 -46.57
CA ILE A 31 -19.38 7.43 -47.06
C ILE A 31 -19.25 6.06 -46.36
N PHE A 32 -19.51 6.02 -45.06
CA PHE A 32 -19.33 4.82 -44.24
C PHE A 32 -20.57 3.91 -44.15
N SER A 33 -21.74 4.35 -44.61
CA SER A 33 -22.93 3.48 -44.75
C SER A 33 -22.86 2.54 -45.95
N THR A 34 -21.95 2.80 -46.89
CA THR A 34 -21.71 1.89 -48.02
C THR A 34 -20.94 0.66 -47.55
N GLY A 35 -21.44 -0.55 -47.81
CA GLY A 35 -20.88 -1.81 -47.28
C GLY A 35 -19.40 -2.10 -47.63
N LYS A 36 -18.80 -1.31 -48.52
CA LYS A 36 -17.35 -1.26 -48.79
C LYS A 36 -16.89 0.18 -48.97
N VAL A 37 -16.35 0.76 -47.89
CA VAL A 37 -15.72 2.09 -47.92
C VAL A 37 -14.33 1.99 -48.51
N ASP A 38 -13.99 2.86 -49.46
CA ASP A 38 -12.59 3.03 -49.90
C ASP A 38 -11.75 3.53 -48.71
N PRO A 39 -10.69 2.81 -48.28
CA PRO A 39 -9.91 3.18 -47.11
C PRO A 39 -9.22 4.55 -47.24
N VAL A 40 -8.81 4.94 -48.46
CA VAL A 40 -8.17 6.24 -48.70
C VAL A 40 -9.20 7.35 -48.55
N LEU A 41 -10.39 7.21 -49.15
CA LEU A 41 -11.47 8.18 -49.02
C LEU A 41 -11.91 8.34 -47.56
N GLY A 42 -12.15 7.23 -46.86
CA GLY A 42 -12.59 7.24 -45.47
C GLY A 42 -11.56 7.88 -44.54
N ASN A 43 -10.29 7.53 -44.68
CA ASN A 43 -9.22 8.10 -43.85
C ASN A 43 -8.97 9.58 -44.15
N VAL A 44 -9.02 9.99 -45.41
CA VAL A 44 -8.89 11.42 -45.79
C VAL A 44 -10.06 12.21 -45.22
N ALA A 45 -11.29 11.69 -45.29
CA ALA A 45 -12.46 12.36 -44.74
C ALA A 45 -12.38 12.53 -43.22
N LEU A 46 -12.09 11.46 -42.48
CA LEU A 46 -11.99 11.52 -41.01
C LEU A 46 -10.87 12.45 -40.55
N ARG A 47 -9.72 12.43 -41.22
CA ARG A 47 -8.60 13.33 -40.92
C ARG A 47 -8.97 14.80 -41.12
N ILE A 48 -9.65 15.13 -42.22
CA ILE A 48 -10.03 16.53 -42.49
C ILE A 48 -11.04 16.99 -41.46
N LEU A 49 -12.05 16.17 -41.15
CA LEU A 49 -13.02 16.55 -40.13
C LEU A 49 -12.38 16.67 -38.74
N SER A 50 -11.45 15.77 -38.37
CA SER A 50 -10.77 15.87 -37.08
C SER A 50 -9.94 17.15 -36.99
N GLU A 51 -9.14 17.47 -38.00
CA GLU A 51 -8.24 18.63 -38.05
C GLU A 51 -9.01 19.96 -38.07
N ASN A 52 -10.23 20.00 -38.62
CA ASN A 52 -10.99 21.24 -38.80
C ASN A 52 -11.99 21.57 -37.69
N VAL A 53 -12.23 20.68 -36.72
CA VAL A 53 -13.03 21.01 -35.53
C VAL A 53 -12.22 21.96 -34.65
N THR A 54 -12.74 23.17 -34.48
CA THR A 54 -12.10 24.22 -33.68
C THR A 54 -12.86 24.54 -32.40
N ASP A 55 -14.19 24.40 -32.41
CA ASP A 55 -15.06 24.67 -31.26
C ASP A 55 -16.23 23.66 -31.17
N VAL A 56 -17.02 23.79 -30.09
CA VAL A 56 -18.19 22.93 -29.82
C VAL A 56 -19.27 23.07 -30.91
N GLY A 57 -19.42 24.27 -31.48
CA GLY A 57 -20.38 24.58 -32.53
C GLY A 57 -20.13 23.78 -33.81
N ASP A 58 -18.88 23.48 -34.14
CA ASP A 58 -18.54 22.61 -35.29
C ASP A 58 -19.09 21.17 -35.14
N LEU A 59 -19.36 20.72 -33.91
CA LEU A 59 -19.86 19.37 -33.60
C LEU A 59 -21.39 19.30 -33.49
N ALA A 60 -22.12 20.41 -33.56
CA ALA A 60 -23.55 20.45 -33.24
C ALA A 60 -24.38 19.49 -34.13
N GLY A 61 -24.12 19.45 -35.44
CA GLY A 61 -24.83 18.56 -36.37
C GLY A 61 -24.52 17.07 -36.14
N LEU A 62 -23.32 16.73 -35.65
CA LEU A 62 -22.98 15.37 -35.24
C LEU A 62 -23.72 14.97 -33.96
N ILE A 63 -23.75 15.88 -32.97
CA ILE A 63 -24.44 15.68 -31.70
C ILE A 63 -25.94 15.49 -31.91
N GLU A 64 -26.57 16.32 -32.75
CA GLU A 64 -27.98 16.19 -33.12
C GLU A 64 -28.27 14.83 -33.75
N ARG A 65 -27.38 14.36 -34.63
CA ARG A 65 -27.53 13.04 -35.26
C ARG A 65 -27.40 11.89 -34.26
N VAL A 66 -26.44 11.96 -33.33
CA VAL A 66 -26.32 10.98 -32.25
C VAL A 66 -27.59 10.92 -31.41
N ALA A 67 -28.17 12.08 -31.08
CA ALA A 67 -29.41 12.14 -30.33
C ALA A 67 -30.62 11.59 -31.12
N ALA A 68 -30.66 11.81 -32.42
CA ALA A 68 -31.75 11.34 -33.29
C ALA A 68 -31.69 9.84 -33.57
N THR A 69 -30.49 9.27 -33.75
CA THR A 69 -30.29 7.86 -34.12
C THR A 69 -29.21 7.19 -33.25
N PRO A 70 -29.43 7.05 -31.93
CA PRO A 70 -28.42 6.52 -31.00
C PRO A 70 -28.13 5.03 -31.21
N ASP A 71 -29.05 4.29 -31.84
CA ASP A 71 -28.96 2.85 -32.10
C ASP A 71 -28.40 2.52 -33.51
N ASP A 72 -27.99 3.54 -34.28
CA ASP A 72 -27.40 3.33 -35.61
C ASP A 72 -25.98 2.75 -35.52
N ALA A 73 -25.84 1.47 -35.90
CA ALA A 73 -24.56 0.76 -35.91
C ALA A 73 -23.52 1.39 -36.85
N THR A 74 -23.96 2.01 -37.95
CA THR A 74 -23.08 2.72 -38.88
C THR A 74 -22.50 3.96 -38.22
N LEU A 75 -23.36 4.75 -37.57
CA LEU A 75 -22.94 5.94 -36.83
C LEU A 75 -21.94 5.57 -35.72
N ALA A 76 -22.23 4.51 -34.95
CA ALA A 76 -21.30 4.00 -33.93
C ALA A 76 -19.94 3.61 -34.53
N SER A 77 -19.92 2.91 -35.67
CA SER A 77 -18.68 2.55 -36.38
C SER A 77 -17.88 3.77 -36.84
N VAL A 78 -18.56 4.80 -37.38
CA VAL A 78 -17.94 6.07 -37.79
C VAL A 78 -17.33 6.78 -36.59
N LEU A 79 -18.08 6.94 -35.50
CA LEU A 79 -17.60 7.57 -34.27
C LEU A 79 -16.40 6.84 -33.69
N ASN A 80 -16.41 5.50 -33.75
CA ASN A 80 -15.30 4.66 -33.29
C ASN A 80 -14.01 4.90 -34.09
N ARG A 81 -14.12 5.12 -35.40
CA ARG A 81 -12.96 5.48 -36.23
C ARG A 81 -12.54 6.93 -36.00
N LEU A 82 -13.50 7.86 -35.94
CA LEU A 82 -13.27 9.28 -35.69
C LEU A 82 -12.52 9.50 -34.38
N SER A 83 -12.96 8.88 -33.28
CA SER A 83 -12.31 9.02 -31.97
C SER A 83 -10.85 8.58 -31.99
N ARG A 84 -10.53 7.48 -32.70
CA ARG A 84 -9.15 7.01 -32.88
C ARG A 84 -8.32 7.97 -33.72
N PHE A 85 -8.89 8.54 -34.79
CA PHE A 85 -8.20 9.57 -35.59
C PHE A 85 -7.88 10.82 -34.75
N VAL A 86 -8.85 11.29 -33.96
CA VAL A 86 -8.64 12.41 -33.03
C VAL A 86 -7.57 12.06 -31.99
N SER A 87 -7.62 10.87 -31.39
CA SER A 87 -6.60 10.41 -30.43
C SER A 87 -5.21 10.41 -31.05
N MET A 88 -5.05 9.84 -32.26
CA MET A 88 -3.78 9.79 -32.97
C MET A 88 -3.23 11.18 -33.31
N GLU A 89 -4.10 12.14 -33.65
CA GLU A 89 -3.71 13.52 -33.95
C GLU A 89 -3.20 14.24 -32.69
N ILE A 90 -3.93 14.10 -31.57
CA ILE A 90 -3.54 14.66 -30.28
C ILE A 90 -2.24 13.99 -29.78
N GLU A 91 -2.11 12.67 -29.88
CA GLU A 91 -0.89 11.94 -29.52
C GLU A 91 0.32 12.38 -30.35
N GLY A 92 0.11 12.63 -31.66
CA GLY A 92 1.16 13.08 -32.56
C GLY A 92 1.67 14.50 -32.25
N THR A 93 0.78 15.38 -31.78
CA THR A 93 1.11 16.77 -31.40
C THR A 93 1.42 16.93 -29.91
N ARG A 94 1.10 15.91 -29.10
CA ARG A 94 1.15 15.90 -27.63
C ARG A 94 0.50 17.11 -26.96
N SER A 95 -0.49 17.71 -27.62
CA SER A 95 -1.17 18.92 -27.15
C SER A 95 -2.53 19.06 -27.81
N ILE A 96 -3.42 19.81 -27.17
CA ILE A 96 -4.73 20.18 -27.70
C ILE A 96 -5.10 21.56 -27.14
N THR A 97 -5.70 22.43 -27.96
CA THR A 97 -6.17 23.73 -27.48
C THR A 97 -7.40 23.57 -26.57
N PRO A 98 -7.62 24.46 -25.58
CA PRO A 98 -8.76 24.38 -24.69
C PRO A 98 -10.11 24.28 -25.42
N GLU A 99 -10.34 25.09 -26.45
CA GLU A 99 -11.60 25.12 -27.21
C GLU A 99 -11.88 23.78 -27.90
N ARG A 100 -10.84 23.20 -28.50
CA ARG A 100 -10.94 21.92 -29.18
C ARG A 100 -11.09 20.77 -28.18
N ALA A 101 -10.40 20.83 -27.03
CA ALA A 101 -10.57 19.86 -25.95
C ALA A 101 -12.01 19.90 -25.41
N ILE A 102 -12.58 21.10 -25.21
CA ILE A 102 -13.97 21.28 -24.77
C ILE A 102 -14.94 20.71 -25.81
N ALA A 103 -14.69 20.92 -27.10
CA ALA A 103 -15.49 20.35 -28.18
C ALA A 103 -15.55 18.82 -28.10
N TRP A 104 -14.39 18.15 -28.06
CA TRP A 104 -14.33 16.69 -28.00
C TRP A 104 -14.82 16.12 -26.66
N ALA A 105 -14.58 16.80 -25.54
CA ALA A 105 -15.14 16.43 -24.24
C ALA A 105 -16.67 16.53 -24.23
N THR A 106 -17.23 17.56 -24.88
CA THR A 106 -18.69 17.72 -25.04
C THR A 106 -19.26 16.59 -25.87
N LEU A 107 -18.61 16.19 -26.97
CA LEU A 107 -19.04 15.02 -27.73
C LEU A 107 -19.03 13.75 -26.86
N SER A 108 -17.96 13.52 -26.10
CA SER A 108 -17.89 12.38 -25.17
C SER A 108 -19.02 12.39 -24.13
N GLU A 109 -19.32 13.54 -23.54
CA GLU A 109 -20.43 13.70 -22.59
C GLU A 109 -21.76 13.28 -23.23
N ARG A 110 -22.04 13.74 -24.46
CA ARG A 110 -23.26 13.38 -25.19
C ARG A 110 -23.32 11.90 -25.55
N LEU A 111 -22.20 11.32 -26.00
CA LEU A 111 -22.10 9.90 -26.32
C LEU A 111 -22.35 9.02 -25.10
N THR A 112 -21.76 9.36 -23.95
CA THR A 112 -21.96 8.62 -22.70
C THR A 112 -23.40 8.74 -22.20
N ARG A 113 -24.01 9.92 -22.29
CA ARG A 113 -25.40 10.14 -21.85
C ARG A 113 -26.46 9.51 -22.74
N ALA A 114 -26.12 9.18 -23.99
CA ALA A 114 -27.00 8.39 -24.85
C ALA A 114 -27.27 6.99 -24.27
N ASN A 115 -26.45 6.52 -23.31
CA ASN A 115 -26.67 5.27 -22.59
C ASN A 115 -26.77 4.06 -23.56
N ARG A 116 -25.88 4.03 -24.55
CA ARG A 116 -25.78 2.96 -25.57
C ARG A 116 -24.38 2.40 -25.61
N PHE A 117 -24.28 1.08 -25.48
CA PHE A 117 -23.01 0.35 -25.43
C PHE A 117 -22.07 0.66 -26.61
N PRO A 118 -22.52 0.71 -27.89
CA PRO A 118 -21.64 1.00 -29.03
C PRO A 118 -21.01 2.41 -29.02
N LEU A 119 -21.62 3.37 -28.31
CA LEU A 119 -21.16 4.77 -28.27
C LEU A 119 -20.13 5.01 -27.15
N PHE A 120 -19.90 4.00 -26.32
CA PHE A 120 -19.09 4.16 -25.13
C PHE A 120 -17.59 4.09 -25.42
N ASP A 121 -17.14 3.15 -26.24
CA ASP A 121 -15.73 3.07 -26.66
C ASP A 121 -15.23 4.36 -27.34
N PRO A 122 -15.96 4.97 -28.29
CA PRO A 122 -15.52 6.25 -28.84
C PRO A 122 -15.45 7.38 -27.81
N ALA A 123 -16.41 7.46 -26.88
CA ALA A 123 -16.38 8.43 -25.79
C ALA A 123 -15.13 8.24 -24.90
N ARG A 124 -14.83 6.99 -24.54
CA ARG A 124 -13.68 6.61 -23.72
C ARG A 124 -12.36 6.95 -24.40
N VAL A 125 -12.23 6.69 -25.70
CA VAL A 125 -11.01 7.01 -26.47
C VAL A 125 -10.75 8.52 -26.49
N LEU A 126 -11.78 9.33 -26.77
CA LEU A 126 -11.67 10.79 -26.73
C LEU A 126 -11.28 11.28 -25.33
N MET A 127 -11.92 10.74 -24.28
CA MET A 127 -11.60 11.09 -22.90
C MET A 127 -10.18 10.69 -22.50
N GLN A 128 -9.68 9.56 -22.98
CA GLN A 128 -8.32 9.13 -22.74
C GLN A 128 -7.28 10.08 -23.36
N ALA A 129 -7.52 10.57 -24.57
CA ALA A 129 -6.64 11.54 -25.22
C ALA A 129 -6.62 12.88 -24.46
N ILE A 130 -7.78 13.37 -24.04
CA ILE A 130 -7.90 14.61 -23.25
C ILE A 130 -7.31 14.42 -21.85
N PHE A 131 -7.48 13.25 -21.23
CA PHE A 131 -6.86 12.93 -19.95
C PHE A 131 -5.32 13.03 -20.04
N GLN A 132 -4.72 12.61 -21.14
CA GLN A 132 -3.26 12.62 -21.29
C GLN A 132 -2.69 13.99 -21.69
N TYR A 133 -3.38 14.73 -22.56
CA TYR A 133 -2.81 15.91 -23.22
C TYR A 133 -3.62 17.20 -23.05
N GLY A 134 -4.81 17.13 -22.45
CA GLY A 134 -5.66 18.29 -22.18
C GLY A 134 -5.26 19.03 -20.91
N ASP A 135 -5.44 20.34 -20.91
CA ASP A 135 -5.21 21.21 -19.76
C ASP A 135 -6.46 21.30 -18.86
N LEU A 136 -6.56 20.40 -17.89
CA LEU A 136 -7.67 20.38 -16.92
C LEU A 136 -7.59 21.47 -15.84
N SER A 137 -6.65 22.43 -15.95
CA SER A 137 -6.71 23.66 -15.15
C SER A 137 -7.74 24.66 -15.70
N ASP A 138 -8.13 24.53 -16.97
CA ASP A 138 -9.25 25.27 -17.55
C ASP A 138 -10.58 24.82 -16.94
N ALA A 139 -11.31 25.75 -16.34
CA ALA A 139 -12.54 25.46 -15.61
C ALA A 139 -13.68 24.92 -16.51
N ALA A 140 -13.78 25.39 -17.75
CA ALA A 140 -14.82 24.95 -18.67
C ALA A 140 -14.55 23.52 -19.16
N LEU A 141 -13.28 23.21 -19.47
CA LEU A 141 -12.85 21.86 -19.82
C LEU A 141 -13.02 20.90 -18.63
N LEU A 142 -12.57 21.30 -17.44
CA LEU A 142 -12.68 20.51 -16.21
C LEU A 142 -14.13 20.12 -15.92
N ASP A 143 -15.05 21.07 -16.04
CA ASP A 143 -16.48 20.88 -15.80
C ASP A 143 -17.13 19.88 -16.77
N VAL A 144 -16.90 20.04 -18.08
CA VAL A 144 -17.45 19.11 -19.09
C VAL A 144 -16.80 17.72 -19.00
N PHE A 145 -15.49 17.66 -18.79
CA PHE A 145 -14.75 16.41 -18.61
C PHE A 145 -15.24 15.66 -17.37
N GLY A 146 -15.41 16.36 -16.25
CA GLY A 146 -15.88 15.77 -15.00
C GLY A 146 -17.29 15.19 -15.09
N ARG A 147 -18.22 15.89 -15.76
CA ARG A 147 -19.56 15.34 -16.04
C ARG A 147 -19.50 14.08 -16.88
N ALA A 148 -18.70 14.09 -17.95
CA ALA A 148 -18.53 12.93 -18.82
C ALA A 148 -17.92 11.74 -18.05
N ALA A 149 -16.88 11.98 -17.26
CA ALA A 149 -16.20 10.98 -16.44
C ALA A 149 -17.14 10.30 -15.43
N ARG A 150 -17.92 11.08 -14.67
CA ARG A 150 -18.89 10.55 -13.70
C ARG A 150 -20.00 9.75 -14.39
N ALA A 151 -20.54 10.25 -15.50
CA ALA A 151 -21.52 9.52 -16.29
C ALA A 151 -20.94 8.20 -16.84
N MET A 152 -19.68 8.23 -17.25
CA MET A 152 -18.94 7.08 -17.78
C MET A 152 -18.79 5.98 -16.74
N LEU A 153 -18.36 6.34 -15.53
CA LEU A 153 -18.21 5.40 -14.42
C LEU A 153 -19.57 4.86 -13.94
N GLY A 154 -20.59 5.72 -13.84
CA GLY A 154 -21.94 5.30 -13.48
C GLY A 154 -22.52 4.26 -14.45
N PHE A 155 -22.33 4.47 -15.75
CA PHE A 155 -22.73 3.50 -16.78
C PHE A 155 -21.95 2.18 -16.68
N ALA A 156 -20.63 2.26 -16.44
CA ALA A 156 -19.77 1.08 -16.33
C ALA A 156 -20.25 0.12 -15.24
N TRP A 157 -20.62 0.68 -14.08
CA TRP A 157 -21.10 -0.07 -12.92
C TRP A 157 -22.59 -0.44 -12.97
N SER A 158 -23.39 0.16 -13.87
CA SER A 158 -24.79 -0.24 -14.03
C SER A 158 -24.96 -1.54 -14.83
N HIS A 159 -23.90 -2.04 -15.47
CA HIS A 159 -23.92 -3.31 -16.20
C HIS A 159 -23.64 -4.50 -15.28
N SER A 160 -24.21 -5.66 -15.61
CA SER A 160 -23.98 -6.92 -14.91
C SER A 160 -23.49 -7.99 -15.90
N PRO A 161 -22.21 -8.39 -15.87
CA PRO A 161 -21.15 -7.89 -14.98
C PRO A 161 -20.72 -6.46 -15.35
N PRO A 162 -20.12 -5.69 -14.41
CA PRO A 162 -19.60 -4.36 -14.69
C PRO A 162 -18.56 -4.36 -15.82
N LEU A 163 -18.51 -3.26 -16.57
CA LEU A 163 -17.60 -3.11 -17.71
C LEU A 163 -16.17 -2.80 -17.21
N GLN A 164 -15.46 -3.81 -16.73
CA GLN A 164 -14.18 -3.69 -16.00
C GLN A 164 -13.13 -2.79 -16.69
N ALA A 165 -12.82 -3.04 -17.97
CA ALA A 165 -11.82 -2.24 -18.71
C ALA A 165 -12.21 -0.75 -18.80
N THR A 166 -13.52 -0.48 -18.82
CA THR A 166 -14.06 0.86 -18.81
C THR A 166 -14.00 1.48 -17.41
N SER A 167 -14.39 0.73 -16.37
CA SER A 167 -14.39 1.21 -14.99
C SER A 167 -13.01 1.74 -14.61
N VAL A 168 -11.95 1.01 -14.94
CA VAL A 168 -10.55 1.42 -14.70
C VAL A 168 -10.25 2.80 -15.28
N SER A 169 -10.59 3.04 -16.56
CA SER A 169 -10.34 4.34 -17.19
C SER A 169 -11.20 5.44 -16.54
N ALA A 170 -12.47 5.15 -16.30
CA ALA A 170 -13.42 6.10 -15.77
C ALA A 170 -13.11 6.51 -14.32
N ILE A 171 -12.58 5.61 -13.48
CA ILE A 171 -12.08 5.94 -12.13
C ILE A 171 -10.97 6.98 -12.21
N ARG A 172 -10.00 6.79 -13.11
CA ARG A 172 -8.91 7.75 -13.32
C ARG A 172 -9.44 9.10 -13.79
N PHE A 173 -10.41 9.09 -14.70
CA PHE A 173 -11.04 10.31 -15.19
C PHE A 173 -11.77 11.06 -14.08
N VAL A 174 -12.57 10.36 -13.25
CA VAL A 174 -13.28 10.97 -12.12
C VAL A 174 -12.30 11.49 -11.08
N GLY A 175 -11.25 10.74 -10.75
CA GLY A 175 -10.22 11.19 -9.81
C GLY A 175 -9.48 12.44 -10.30
N LYS A 176 -9.03 12.46 -11.56
CA LYS A 176 -8.33 13.63 -12.12
C LYS A 176 -9.22 14.88 -12.22
N SER A 177 -10.51 14.70 -12.45
CA SER A 177 -11.50 15.78 -12.55
C SER A 177 -12.36 15.97 -11.30
N PHE A 178 -11.88 15.48 -10.15
CA PHE A 178 -12.65 15.44 -8.91
C PHE A 178 -13.15 16.83 -8.49
N ALA A 179 -12.30 17.85 -8.67
CA ALA A 179 -12.61 19.25 -8.37
C ALA A 179 -13.79 19.83 -9.17
N ALA A 180 -14.18 19.22 -10.31
CA ALA A 180 -15.32 19.67 -11.09
C ALA A 180 -16.65 19.57 -10.32
N ASP A 181 -16.77 18.57 -9.44
CA ASP A 181 -17.90 18.37 -8.52
C ASP A 181 -17.45 17.36 -7.45
N ALA A 182 -16.86 17.88 -6.37
CA ALA A 182 -16.25 17.06 -5.32
C ALA A 182 -17.30 16.16 -4.64
N THR A 183 -18.51 16.67 -4.39
CA THR A 183 -19.58 15.92 -3.73
C THR A 183 -20.05 14.75 -4.57
N ALA A 184 -20.35 14.96 -5.86
CA ALA A 184 -20.79 13.88 -6.73
C ALA A 184 -19.67 12.87 -7.03
N SER A 185 -18.42 13.35 -7.15
CA SER A 185 -17.26 12.49 -7.39
C SER A 185 -16.95 11.62 -6.17
N ARG A 186 -17.02 12.18 -4.95
CA ARG A 186 -16.89 11.42 -3.70
C ARG A 186 -17.95 10.35 -3.57
N ALA A 187 -19.23 10.70 -3.74
CA ALA A 187 -20.32 9.75 -3.63
C ALA A 187 -20.16 8.54 -4.57
N LEU A 188 -19.53 8.76 -5.73
CA LEU A 188 -19.26 7.71 -6.69
C LEU A 188 -18.03 6.88 -6.32
N LEU A 189 -16.89 7.52 -6.02
CA LEU A 189 -15.63 6.83 -5.70
C LEU A 189 -15.65 6.13 -4.34
N ASP A 190 -16.43 6.61 -3.36
CA ASP A 190 -16.59 5.96 -2.05
C ASP A 190 -17.04 4.50 -2.20
N ARG A 191 -17.85 4.18 -3.21
CA ARG A 191 -18.29 2.81 -3.51
C ARG A 191 -17.14 1.82 -3.65
N ILE A 192 -15.98 2.25 -4.16
CA ILE A 192 -14.78 1.38 -4.30
C ILE A 192 -14.31 0.90 -2.93
N LEU A 193 -14.48 1.71 -1.89
CA LEU A 193 -14.00 1.47 -0.52
C LEU A 193 -14.99 0.71 0.36
N ARG A 194 -16.21 0.39 -0.14
CA ARG A 194 -17.29 -0.23 0.64
C ARG A 194 -17.66 -1.61 0.13
N ASP A 195 -18.00 -2.49 1.06
CA ASP A 195 -18.61 -3.77 0.72
C ASP A 195 -20.06 -3.62 0.23
N PRO A 196 -20.54 -4.53 -0.64
CA PRO A 196 -19.85 -5.72 -1.16
C PRO A 196 -18.91 -5.42 -2.36
N HIS A 197 -18.84 -4.17 -2.82
CA HIS A 197 -18.10 -3.81 -4.04
C HIS A 197 -16.59 -3.93 -3.86
N PHE A 198 -16.06 -3.51 -2.70
CA PHE A 198 -14.66 -3.64 -2.34
C PHE A 198 -14.17 -5.09 -2.48
N SER A 199 -14.78 -6.04 -1.78
CA SER A 199 -14.40 -7.45 -1.82
C SER A 199 -14.40 -8.06 -3.23
N GLN A 200 -15.24 -7.55 -4.13
CA GLN A 200 -15.38 -8.06 -5.50
C GLN A 200 -14.37 -7.46 -6.49
N TYR A 201 -14.01 -6.18 -6.33
CA TYR A 201 -13.32 -5.43 -7.39
C TYR A 201 -12.11 -4.61 -6.92
N ALA A 202 -11.81 -4.55 -5.62
CA ALA A 202 -10.73 -3.71 -5.09
C ALA A 202 -9.35 -4.04 -5.70
N ASP A 203 -9.07 -5.30 -6.03
CA ASP A 203 -7.83 -5.70 -6.72
C ASP A 203 -7.63 -4.99 -8.07
N ARG A 204 -8.73 -4.59 -8.73
CA ARG A 204 -8.69 -3.96 -10.05
C ARG A 204 -8.93 -2.47 -10.02
N GLU A 205 -9.68 -1.97 -9.04
CA GLU A 205 -10.16 -0.59 -9.00
C GLU A 205 -9.37 0.29 -8.03
N ALA A 206 -8.95 -0.24 -6.87
CA ALA A 206 -8.27 0.53 -5.83
C ALA A 206 -6.94 1.17 -6.29
N PRO A 207 -6.07 0.50 -7.09
CA PRO A 207 -4.82 1.12 -7.54
C PRO A 207 -5.05 2.39 -8.36
N TRP A 208 -6.10 2.43 -9.18
CA TRP A 208 -6.43 3.58 -10.01
C TRP A 208 -7.07 4.72 -9.22
N LEU A 209 -7.77 4.40 -8.13
CA LEU A 209 -8.21 5.40 -7.16
C LEU A 209 -6.99 6.02 -6.45
N SER A 210 -6.07 5.20 -5.96
CA SER A 210 -4.84 5.65 -5.30
C SER A 210 -3.94 6.48 -6.21
N GLU A 211 -3.84 6.14 -7.51
CA GLU A 211 -3.11 6.95 -8.51
C GLU A 211 -3.60 8.40 -8.56
N GLN A 212 -4.90 8.63 -8.31
CA GLN A 212 -5.53 9.96 -8.37
C GLN A 212 -5.66 10.64 -7.00
N ILE A 213 -4.92 10.20 -5.99
CA ILE A 213 -5.06 10.73 -4.63
C ILE A 213 -4.75 12.23 -4.53
N LEU A 214 -3.85 12.78 -5.34
CA LEU A 214 -3.45 14.19 -5.24
C LEU A 214 -4.52 15.18 -5.75
N PRO A 215 -5.13 14.99 -6.94
CA PRO A 215 -6.33 15.75 -7.32
C PRO A 215 -7.46 15.67 -6.29
N ILE A 216 -7.66 14.49 -5.69
CA ILE A 216 -8.67 14.29 -4.64
C ILE A 216 -8.30 15.10 -3.39
N ALA A 217 -7.06 14.98 -2.91
CA ALA A 217 -6.57 15.69 -1.74
C ALA A 217 -6.66 17.22 -1.86
N ALA A 218 -6.44 17.76 -3.07
CA ALA A 218 -6.55 19.20 -3.32
C ALA A 218 -8.01 19.72 -3.23
N ALA A 219 -9.00 18.85 -3.45
CA ALA A 219 -10.42 19.24 -3.52
C ALA A 219 -11.26 18.77 -2.33
N ASP A 220 -10.99 17.58 -1.78
CA ASP A 220 -11.58 17.02 -0.56
C ASP A 220 -10.51 16.23 0.21
N PRO A 221 -9.68 16.92 1.03
CA PRO A 221 -8.62 16.26 1.78
C PRO A 221 -9.13 15.30 2.85
N ALA A 222 -10.37 15.48 3.33
CA ALA A 222 -10.99 14.54 4.26
C ALA A 222 -11.33 13.21 3.59
N PHE A 223 -11.80 13.23 2.35
CA PHE A 223 -11.98 12.00 1.57
C PHE A 223 -10.64 11.33 1.25
N ALA A 224 -9.58 12.09 0.98
CA ALA A 224 -8.25 11.50 0.82
C ALA A 224 -7.79 10.74 2.08
N VAL A 225 -7.99 11.29 3.29
CA VAL A 225 -7.74 10.58 4.57
C VAL A 225 -8.53 9.27 4.64
N GLU A 226 -9.80 9.29 4.23
CA GLU A 226 -10.64 8.10 4.20
C GLU A 226 -10.13 7.03 3.22
N VAL A 227 -9.58 7.41 2.06
CA VAL A 227 -8.92 6.47 1.14
C VAL A 227 -7.73 5.80 1.84
N TYR A 228 -6.84 6.54 2.50
CA TYR A 228 -5.71 5.94 3.25
C TYR A 228 -6.21 4.98 4.33
N ARG A 229 -7.19 5.40 5.13
CA ARG A 229 -7.81 4.57 6.18
C ARG A 229 -8.34 3.25 5.63
N CYS A 230 -9.13 3.31 4.55
CA CYS A 230 -9.76 2.13 3.97
C CYS A 230 -8.77 1.20 3.27
N ILE A 231 -7.78 1.74 2.56
CA ILE A 231 -6.82 0.93 1.80
C ILE A 231 -5.79 0.22 2.71
N TYR A 232 -5.34 0.90 3.76
CA TYR A 232 -4.45 0.26 4.74
C TYR A 232 -5.20 -0.61 5.74
N GLY A 233 -6.43 -0.25 6.12
CA GLY A 233 -7.24 -0.99 7.10
C GLY A 233 -7.98 -2.21 6.55
N GLN A 234 -7.88 -2.51 5.26
CA GLN A 234 -8.50 -3.68 4.63
C GLN A 234 -7.45 -4.54 3.90
N MET A 235 -7.76 -5.83 3.74
CA MET A 235 -6.93 -6.81 3.06
C MET A 235 -7.75 -7.70 2.13
N ILE A 236 -7.19 -8.02 0.96
CA ILE A 236 -7.68 -9.11 0.12
C ILE A 236 -6.86 -10.36 0.44
N THR A 237 -7.48 -11.35 1.08
CA THR A 237 -6.85 -12.64 1.40
C THR A 237 -6.91 -13.63 0.24
N ASP A 238 -7.68 -13.32 -0.80
CA ASP A 238 -7.79 -14.13 -2.01
C ASP A 238 -6.50 -14.06 -2.84
N THR A 239 -5.82 -15.19 -2.96
CA THR A 239 -4.59 -15.35 -3.77
C THR A 239 -4.87 -15.89 -5.16
N ALA A 240 -6.12 -15.89 -5.62
CA ALA A 240 -6.46 -16.30 -6.98
C ALA A 240 -5.64 -15.53 -8.02
N THR A 241 -5.20 -16.27 -9.05
CA THR A 241 -4.39 -15.72 -10.13
C THR A 241 -5.16 -14.61 -10.85
N SER A 242 -4.55 -13.43 -10.95
CA SER A 242 -5.05 -12.29 -11.69
C SER A 242 -4.14 -12.01 -12.90
N ALA A 243 -4.67 -11.27 -13.88
CA ALA A 243 -3.86 -10.75 -14.96
C ALA A 243 -3.19 -9.45 -14.50
N LEU A 244 -1.86 -9.40 -14.52
CA LEU A 244 -1.12 -8.21 -14.11
C LEU A 244 -1.54 -7.01 -14.98
N GLY A 245 -1.95 -5.91 -14.34
CA GLY A 245 -2.52 -4.73 -15.02
C GLY A 245 -4.01 -4.81 -15.39
N GLY A 246 -4.76 -5.75 -14.80
CA GLY A 246 -6.22 -5.84 -14.92
C GLY A 246 -6.74 -6.38 -16.26
N SER A 247 -5.86 -6.74 -17.20
CA SER A 247 -6.22 -7.34 -18.50
C SER A 247 -5.13 -8.28 -18.99
N ARG A 248 -5.51 -9.46 -19.50
CA ARG A 248 -4.55 -10.44 -20.02
C ARG A 248 -3.90 -9.92 -21.29
N SER A 249 -2.63 -9.51 -21.19
CA SER A 249 -1.82 -9.13 -22.35
C SER A 249 -1.78 -10.27 -23.38
N ARG A 250 -1.92 -9.90 -24.66
CA ARG A 250 -1.83 -10.84 -25.80
C ARG A 250 -0.41 -11.06 -26.30
N ILE A 251 0.54 -10.23 -25.87
CA ILE A 251 1.94 -10.27 -26.30
C ILE A 251 2.81 -11.01 -25.27
N MET A 252 2.63 -10.69 -23.98
CA MET A 252 3.33 -11.33 -22.86
C MET A 252 2.37 -11.41 -21.67
N PRO A 253 1.69 -12.55 -21.44
CA PRO A 253 0.79 -12.70 -20.31
C PRO A 253 1.60 -12.85 -19.02
N LEU A 254 1.72 -11.78 -18.25
CA LEU A 254 2.23 -11.82 -16.87
C LEU A 254 1.04 -12.09 -15.92
N SER A 255 1.22 -13.05 -15.03
CA SER A 255 0.25 -13.37 -13.98
C SER A 255 0.69 -12.72 -12.66
N SER A 256 -0.29 -12.15 -11.96
CA SER A 256 -0.18 -11.65 -10.58
C SER A 256 -1.16 -12.45 -9.72
N ASN A 257 -1.38 -12.03 -8.48
CA ASN A 257 -2.53 -12.45 -7.69
C ASN A 257 -3.32 -11.22 -7.20
N ARG A 258 -4.59 -11.44 -6.83
CA ARG A 258 -5.49 -10.34 -6.41
C ARG A 258 -4.95 -9.55 -5.22
N ARG A 259 -4.26 -10.22 -4.30
CA ARG A 259 -3.59 -9.57 -3.17
C ARG A 259 -2.49 -8.61 -3.62
N GLN A 260 -1.58 -9.05 -4.50
CA GLN A 260 -0.50 -8.22 -5.04
C GLN A 260 -1.02 -7.02 -5.83
N ASP A 261 -2.05 -7.24 -6.66
CA ASP A 261 -2.66 -6.16 -7.43
C ASP A 261 -3.31 -5.11 -6.51
N TYR A 262 -3.92 -5.54 -5.40
CA TYR A 262 -4.42 -4.63 -4.37
C TYR A 262 -3.31 -3.93 -3.61
N GLU A 263 -2.23 -4.62 -3.21
CA GLU A 263 -1.09 -4.03 -2.49
C GLU A 263 -0.42 -2.91 -3.29
N HIS A 264 -0.47 -2.94 -4.63
CA HIS A 264 -0.02 -1.84 -5.49
C HIS A 264 -0.74 -0.51 -5.21
N SER A 265 -1.97 -0.55 -4.68
CA SER A 265 -2.67 0.67 -4.24
C SER A 265 -1.98 1.35 -3.06
N ARG A 266 -1.36 0.57 -2.15
CA ARG A 266 -0.60 1.08 -0.99
C ARG A 266 0.69 1.75 -1.46
N TRP A 267 1.37 1.18 -2.45
CA TRP A 267 2.55 1.78 -3.06
C TRP A 267 2.25 3.19 -3.62
N HIS A 268 1.18 3.34 -4.41
CA HIS A 268 0.77 4.64 -4.95
C HIS A 268 0.48 5.70 -3.87
N LEU A 269 -0.17 5.28 -2.77
CA LEU A 269 -0.44 6.16 -1.64
C LEU A 269 0.86 6.58 -0.95
N GLY A 270 1.75 5.62 -0.66
CA GLY A 270 3.07 5.87 -0.09
C GLY A 270 3.86 6.93 -0.87
N GLN A 271 4.00 6.73 -2.19
CA GLN A 271 4.70 7.67 -3.10
C GLN A 271 4.11 9.08 -3.09
N SER A 272 2.80 9.19 -2.93
CA SER A 272 2.09 10.47 -3.01
C SER A 272 2.05 11.21 -1.68
N LEU A 273 2.38 10.55 -0.56
CA LEU A 273 2.18 11.08 0.78
C LEU A 273 2.92 12.39 1.01
N GLY A 274 4.18 12.49 0.59
CA GLY A 274 4.97 13.72 0.76
C GLY A 274 4.31 14.95 0.14
N ARG A 275 3.71 14.78 -1.05
CA ARG A 275 2.97 15.84 -1.75
C ARG A 275 1.60 16.11 -1.12
N PHE A 276 0.95 15.10 -0.56
CA PHE A 276 -0.30 15.31 0.19
C PHE A 276 -0.06 16.14 1.46
N LEU A 277 1.02 15.85 2.19
CA LEU A 277 1.45 16.65 3.34
C LEU A 277 1.73 18.11 2.96
N ASP A 278 2.28 18.37 1.76
CA ASP A 278 2.45 19.74 1.25
C ASP A 278 1.12 20.46 0.94
N ILE A 279 0.12 19.72 0.44
CA ILE A 279 -1.21 20.27 0.13
C ILE A 279 -1.97 20.60 1.42
N SER A 280 -1.96 19.68 2.39
CA SER A 280 -2.63 19.84 3.67
C SER A 280 -1.85 19.11 4.76
N PRO A 281 -1.01 19.81 5.56
CA PRO A 281 -0.27 19.19 6.65
C PRO A 281 -1.19 18.49 7.66
N GLU A 282 -2.36 19.09 7.95
CA GLU A 282 -3.35 18.53 8.87
C GLU A 282 -3.86 17.17 8.37
N HIS A 283 -4.44 17.15 7.18
CA HIS A 283 -5.06 15.93 6.63
C HIS A 283 -4.00 14.91 6.21
N GLY A 284 -2.85 15.34 5.69
CA GLY A 284 -1.73 14.45 5.42
C GLY A 284 -1.26 13.74 6.68
N THR A 285 -1.15 14.45 7.81
CA THR A 285 -0.77 13.85 9.10
C THR A 285 -1.83 12.87 9.59
N ARG A 286 -3.13 13.23 9.46
CA ARG A 286 -4.22 12.30 9.75
C ARG A 286 -4.17 11.05 8.86
N ALA A 287 -3.86 11.19 7.58
CA ALA A 287 -3.73 10.07 6.66
C ALA A 287 -2.59 9.11 7.06
N VAL A 288 -1.44 9.63 7.54
CA VAL A 288 -0.37 8.80 8.11
C VAL A 288 -0.88 8.03 9.31
N ILE A 289 -1.57 8.70 10.25
CA ILE A 289 -2.12 8.05 11.45
C ILE A 289 -3.08 6.93 11.06
N GLU A 290 -4.06 7.19 10.20
CA GLU A 290 -5.02 6.17 9.75
C GLU A 290 -4.34 4.99 9.06
N ALA A 291 -3.33 5.28 8.23
CA ALA A 291 -2.63 4.26 7.48
C ALA A 291 -1.74 3.39 8.36
N VAL A 292 -1.08 3.96 9.37
CA VAL A 292 -0.27 3.20 10.34
C VAL A 292 -1.18 2.31 11.20
N ILE A 293 -2.32 2.84 11.67
CA ILE A 293 -3.32 2.04 12.40
C ILE A 293 -3.83 0.89 11.53
N GLY A 294 -4.20 1.16 10.28
CA GLY A 294 -4.70 0.14 9.35
C GLY A 294 -3.64 -0.91 9.01
N ARG A 295 -2.39 -0.48 8.82
CA ARG A 295 -1.27 -1.39 8.56
C ARG A 295 -1.01 -2.30 9.75
N ALA A 296 -0.96 -1.75 10.97
CA ALA A 296 -0.83 -2.53 12.19
C ALA A 296 -1.95 -3.60 12.30
N ALA A 297 -3.20 -3.22 12.05
CA ALA A 297 -4.33 -4.14 12.11
C ALA A 297 -4.33 -5.23 11.03
N THR A 298 -3.68 -5.00 9.88
CA THR A 298 -3.65 -5.96 8.76
C THR A 298 -2.38 -6.79 8.69
N GLU A 299 -1.23 -6.24 9.06
CA GLU A 299 0.09 -6.89 8.94
C GLU A 299 0.65 -7.36 10.30
N GLY A 300 0.08 -6.90 11.42
CA GLY A 300 0.54 -7.25 12.76
C GLY A 300 0.35 -8.74 13.09
N TYR A 301 1.41 -9.37 13.59
CA TYR A 301 1.34 -10.68 14.24
C TYR A 301 0.90 -10.48 15.70
N GLY A 302 -0.37 -10.14 15.94
CA GLY A 302 -0.88 -9.96 17.30
C GLY A 302 -2.29 -9.41 17.38
N ILE A 303 -2.85 -9.44 18.59
CA ILE A 303 -4.06 -8.66 18.93
C ILE A 303 -3.60 -7.22 19.10
N PRO A 304 -4.25 -6.22 18.47
CA PRO A 304 -3.91 -4.81 18.67
C PRO A 304 -3.83 -4.47 20.16
N ASP A 305 -2.83 -3.70 20.56
CA ASP A 305 -2.69 -3.31 21.96
C ASP A 305 -3.89 -2.46 22.39
N GLU A 306 -4.23 -2.54 23.69
CA GLU A 306 -5.29 -1.70 24.24
C GLU A 306 -4.88 -0.22 24.10
N PRO A 307 -5.79 0.66 23.62
CA PRO A 307 -5.46 2.06 23.46
C PRO A 307 -4.98 2.71 24.76
N VAL A 308 -3.83 3.39 24.70
CA VAL A 308 -3.26 4.09 25.84
C VAL A 308 -3.65 5.57 25.78
N LEU A 309 -4.26 6.09 26.85
CA LEU A 309 -4.62 7.51 26.92
C LEU A 309 -3.41 8.34 27.37
N ILE A 310 -3.01 9.31 26.56
CA ILE A 310 -1.90 10.22 26.81
C ILE A 310 -2.42 11.62 27.09
N ASP A 311 -2.05 12.21 28.23
CA ASP A 311 -2.37 13.58 28.60
C ASP A 311 -1.33 14.57 28.04
N LEU A 312 -1.75 15.38 27.06
CA LEU A 312 -0.95 16.45 26.45
C LEU A 312 -1.21 17.82 27.10
N GLY A 313 -1.87 17.85 28.25
CA GLY A 313 -2.23 19.05 29.00
C GLY A 313 -3.56 19.65 28.55
N THR A 314 -3.61 20.22 27.34
CA THR A 314 -4.84 20.84 26.81
C THR A 314 -5.81 19.82 26.23
N THR A 315 -5.30 18.68 25.81
CA THR A 315 -6.06 17.59 25.20
C THR A 315 -5.56 16.25 25.73
N LYS A 316 -6.42 15.24 25.62
CA LYS A 316 -6.03 13.85 25.79
C LYS A 316 -6.13 13.17 24.44
N VAL A 317 -5.14 12.32 24.13
CA VAL A 317 -5.08 11.59 22.87
C VAL A 317 -4.95 10.10 23.15
N GLU A 318 -5.71 9.29 22.43
CA GLU A 318 -5.56 7.84 22.49
C GLU A 318 -4.46 7.38 21.52
N PHE A 319 -3.44 6.70 22.03
CA PHE A 319 -2.48 5.99 21.20
C PHE A 319 -3.08 4.65 20.80
N ARG A 320 -3.17 4.39 19.50
CA ARG A 320 -3.74 3.18 18.89
C ARG A 320 -2.71 2.52 17.97
N GLY A 321 -2.84 1.22 17.78
CA GLY A 321 -1.99 0.42 16.90
C GLY A 321 -1.26 -0.68 17.67
N HIS A 322 -0.21 -1.23 17.06
CA HIS A 322 0.70 -2.13 17.74
C HIS A 322 1.89 -1.36 18.29
N ASP A 323 2.31 -1.74 19.49
CA ASP A 323 3.55 -1.30 20.10
C ASP A 323 4.76 -1.87 19.35
N ALA A 324 5.80 -1.06 19.30
CA ALA A 324 7.17 -1.38 18.88
C ALA A 324 7.47 -1.39 17.38
N GLU A 325 8.01 -0.26 16.94
CA GLU A 325 9.20 -0.33 16.10
C GLU A 325 10.35 -0.88 16.94
N PHE A 326 10.87 -2.03 16.52
CA PHE A 326 11.93 -2.72 17.24
C PHE A 326 13.29 -2.05 17.10
N ASN A 327 13.50 -1.17 16.12
CA ASN A 327 14.77 -0.50 15.90
C ASN A 327 14.58 1.02 15.93
N ALA A 328 15.67 1.75 16.13
CA ALA A 328 15.64 3.19 15.98
C ALA A 328 15.25 3.53 14.54
N TRP A 329 14.23 4.37 14.37
CA TRP A 329 13.73 4.73 13.03
C TRP A 329 14.72 5.49 12.14
N GLU A 330 15.82 5.98 12.72
CA GLU A 330 16.93 6.62 12.02
C GLU A 330 17.99 5.63 11.53
N GLU A 331 18.02 4.43 12.11
CA GLU A 331 18.92 3.38 11.67
C GLU A 331 18.40 2.83 10.34
N GLU A 332 19.25 2.84 9.31
CA GLU A 332 18.95 2.14 8.06
C GLU A 332 18.87 0.65 8.38
N ASP A 333 17.64 0.13 8.41
CA ASP A 333 17.44 -1.30 8.32
C ASP A 333 17.81 -1.72 6.89
N HIS A 334 19.06 -2.16 6.72
CA HIS A 334 19.58 -2.62 5.43
C HIS A 334 18.77 -3.78 4.83
N ASP A 335 17.99 -4.48 5.66
CA ASP A 335 17.17 -5.63 5.30
C ASP A 335 15.68 -5.30 5.15
N ALA A 336 15.23 -4.12 5.60
CA ALA A 336 13.88 -3.65 5.31
C ALA A 336 13.79 -3.15 3.87
N PRO A 337 12.74 -3.51 3.11
CA PRO A 337 12.45 -2.89 1.82
C PRO A 337 12.04 -1.41 2.02
N GLY A 338 13.03 -0.54 2.28
CA GLY A 338 12.89 0.90 2.49
C GLY A 338 12.69 1.66 1.18
N GLY A 339 11.60 1.33 0.47
CA GLY A 339 11.20 2.00 -0.76
C GLY A 339 10.74 3.45 -0.52
N ASP A 340 10.64 4.21 -1.61
CA ASP A 340 10.10 5.58 -1.63
C ASP A 340 8.60 5.64 -1.22
N ASP A 341 7.95 4.50 -0.98
CA ASP A 341 6.55 4.34 -0.58
C ASP A 341 6.33 4.12 0.94
N ASP A 342 7.40 4.16 1.73
CA ASP A 342 7.27 4.14 3.19
C ASP A 342 6.62 5.45 3.70
N LEU A 343 5.47 5.30 4.36
CA LEU A 343 4.69 6.41 4.90
C LEU A 343 5.45 7.19 5.97
N LEU A 344 6.10 6.49 6.91
CA LEU A 344 6.77 7.14 8.03
C LEU A 344 8.05 7.82 7.57
N LYS A 345 8.79 7.23 6.63
CA LYS A 345 9.94 7.86 5.96
C LYS A 345 9.54 9.14 5.24
N ASN A 346 8.45 9.11 4.45
CA ASN A 346 7.93 10.30 3.77
C ASN A 346 7.44 11.37 4.76
N PHE A 347 6.86 10.96 5.90
CA PHE A 347 6.46 11.88 6.97
C PHE A 347 7.67 12.56 7.63
N VAL A 348 8.73 11.82 7.94
CA VAL A 348 10.00 12.40 8.43
C VAL A 348 10.56 13.40 7.41
N ALA A 349 10.64 13.02 6.13
CA ALA A 349 11.16 13.88 5.08
C ALA A 349 10.36 15.19 4.97
N PHE A 350 9.04 15.14 5.17
CA PHE A 350 8.19 16.32 5.27
C PHE A 350 8.48 17.15 6.53
N LEU A 351 8.49 16.53 7.71
CA LEU A 351 8.73 17.23 8.98
C LEU A 351 10.10 17.93 9.02
N ARG A 352 11.13 17.35 8.40
CA ARG A 352 12.48 17.96 8.33
C ARG A 352 12.53 19.20 7.43
N ARG A 353 11.71 19.26 6.37
CA ARG A 353 11.75 20.35 5.37
C ARG A 353 10.66 21.40 5.53
N CYS A 354 9.56 21.10 6.23
CA CYS A 354 8.42 22.00 6.34
C CYS A 354 8.74 23.20 7.26
N ASN A 355 7.99 24.29 7.13
CA ASN A 355 8.13 25.45 8.03
C ASN A 355 7.48 25.18 9.41
N ALA A 356 7.75 26.05 10.39
CA ALA A 356 7.22 25.90 11.74
C ALA A 356 5.68 25.89 11.82
N GLU A 357 4.99 26.60 10.92
CA GLU A 357 3.52 26.61 10.85
C GLU A 357 2.98 25.23 10.43
N ALA A 358 3.49 24.67 9.34
CA ALA A 358 3.10 23.34 8.87
C ALA A 358 3.45 22.25 9.90
N PHE A 359 4.61 22.38 10.58
CA PHE A 359 4.98 21.49 11.68
C PHE A 359 3.98 21.59 12.84
N SER A 360 3.60 22.80 13.25
CA SER A 360 2.59 23.03 14.29
C SER A 360 1.24 22.41 13.92
N VAL A 361 0.82 22.53 12.66
CA VAL A 361 -0.41 21.91 12.15
C VAL A 361 -0.33 20.37 12.24
N SER A 362 0.82 19.76 11.94
CA SER A 362 1.02 18.32 12.12
C SER A 362 0.94 17.91 13.59
N VAL A 363 1.55 18.66 14.51
CA VAL A 363 1.43 18.42 15.96
C VAL A 363 -0.03 18.51 16.41
N ALA A 364 -0.76 19.54 15.98
CA ALA A 364 -2.17 19.69 16.32
C ALA A 364 -3.03 18.54 15.77
N ALA A 365 -2.77 18.09 14.54
CA ALA A 365 -3.47 16.95 13.93
C ALA A 365 -3.18 15.62 14.67
N ALA A 366 -1.96 15.42 15.14
CA ALA A 366 -1.56 14.26 15.95
C ALA A 366 -2.05 14.34 17.40
N SER A 367 -2.43 15.53 17.88
CA SER A 367 -2.96 15.76 19.23
C SER A 367 -4.49 15.61 19.32
N ARG A 368 -5.16 15.37 18.18
CA ARG A 368 -6.63 15.30 18.08
C ARG A 368 -7.13 13.86 18.17
N ASP A 369 -8.01 13.59 19.13
CA ASP A 369 -8.75 12.34 19.38
C ASP A 369 -7.84 11.12 19.61
N TYR A 370 -7.16 10.65 18.56
CA TYR A 370 -6.27 9.50 18.57
C TYR A 370 -5.10 9.67 17.60
N ALA A 371 -3.98 9.02 17.91
CA ALA A 371 -2.77 8.96 17.10
C ALA A 371 -2.05 7.62 17.31
N THR A 372 -0.82 7.50 16.79
CA THR A 372 0.04 6.34 17.04
C THR A 372 1.33 6.80 17.69
N ALA A 373 1.95 5.93 18.48
CA ALA A 373 3.25 6.22 19.07
C ALA A 373 4.33 6.45 17.98
N SER A 374 4.31 5.67 16.90
CA SER A 374 5.18 5.89 15.73
C SER A 374 5.09 7.30 15.16
N VAL A 375 3.89 7.88 15.01
CA VAL A 375 3.79 9.26 14.50
C VAL A 375 4.43 10.26 15.48
N TRP A 376 4.20 10.07 16.78
CA TRP A 376 4.77 10.92 17.82
C TRP A 376 6.29 10.80 17.96
N THR A 377 6.86 9.59 17.82
CA THR A 377 8.32 9.41 17.83
C THR A 377 9.00 10.20 16.72
N ARG A 378 8.41 10.27 15.52
CA ARG A 378 8.93 11.09 14.41
C ARG A 378 8.83 12.58 14.70
N ILE A 379 7.70 13.03 15.26
CA ILE A 379 7.52 14.43 15.64
C ILE A 379 8.58 14.84 16.67
N LEU A 380 8.74 14.07 17.75
CA LEU A 380 9.70 14.34 18.81
C LEU A 380 11.16 14.26 18.30
N GLY A 381 11.45 13.22 17.51
CA GLY A 381 12.76 13.01 16.91
C GLY A 381 13.18 14.17 16.00
N VAL A 382 12.33 14.58 15.06
CA VAL A 382 12.61 15.73 14.18
C VAL A 382 12.63 17.05 14.96
N ALA A 383 11.78 17.21 15.99
CA ALA A 383 11.85 18.39 16.85
C ALA A 383 13.19 18.49 17.59
N SER A 384 13.83 17.36 17.92
CA SER A 384 15.17 17.33 18.52
C SER A 384 16.28 17.77 17.56
N GLU A 385 16.07 17.60 16.25
CA GLU A 385 16.98 18.08 15.20
C GLU A 385 16.80 19.58 14.91
N ARG A 386 15.60 20.12 15.17
CA ARG A 386 15.17 21.48 14.79
C ARG A 386 14.74 22.34 15.97
N VAL A 387 15.40 22.18 17.11
CA VAL A 387 15.05 22.83 18.39
C VAL A 387 14.87 24.35 18.25
N GLU A 388 15.74 25.02 17.50
CA GLU A 388 15.68 26.49 17.33
C GLU A 388 14.40 26.96 16.62
N GLU A 389 13.83 26.14 15.74
CA GLU A 389 12.67 26.51 14.92
C GLU A 389 11.35 26.05 15.53
N VAL A 390 11.31 24.84 16.09
CA VAL A 390 10.07 24.18 16.53
C VAL A 390 10.08 23.77 18.00
N GLY A 391 11.18 23.99 18.73
CA GLY A 391 11.31 23.58 20.13
C GLY A 391 10.22 24.16 21.02
N ASP A 392 9.87 25.43 20.85
CA ASP A 392 8.83 26.11 21.63
C ASP A 392 7.42 25.53 21.38
N LEU A 393 7.20 24.90 20.21
CA LEU A 393 5.91 24.27 19.88
C LEU A 393 5.72 22.94 20.60
N VAL A 394 6.82 22.19 20.79
CA VAL A 394 6.79 20.82 21.34
C VAL A 394 7.09 20.81 22.84
N TRP A 395 7.85 21.79 23.36
CA TRP A 395 8.22 21.89 24.78
C TRP A 395 7.04 21.83 25.76
N PRO A 396 5.89 22.48 25.53
CA PRO A 396 4.75 22.37 26.44
C PRO A 396 4.25 20.93 26.64
N LEU A 397 4.51 20.03 25.68
CA LEU A 397 4.12 18.62 25.73
C LEU A 397 5.04 17.80 26.63
N THR A 398 6.28 18.24 26.87
CA THR A 398 7.24 17.56 27.75
C THR A 398 7.14 17.99 29.21
N GLU A 399 6.38 19.06 29.49
CA GLU A 399 6.00 19.44 30.86
C GLU A 399 4.96 18.45 31.46
N ARG A 400 4.55 17.44 30.69
CA ARG A 400 3.70 16.31 31.11
C ARG A 400 4.50 15.00 31.04
N PRO A 401 4.28 14.08 31.99
CA PRO A 401 5.08 12.88 32.04
C PRO A 401 4.61 11.81 31.04
N ASP A 402 3.33 11.81 30.63
CA ASP A 402 2.71 10.73 29.85
C ASP A 402 3.46 10.36 28.56
N LEU A 403 3.95 11.35 27.80
CA LEU A 403 4.75 11.11 26.59
C LEU A 403 6.15 10.52 26.90
N ILE A 404 6.73 10.87 28.03
CA ILE A 404 8.03 10.35 28.46
C ILE A 404 7.86 8.97 29.12
N GLU A 405 6.73 8.73 29.80
CA GLU A 405 6.41 7.45 30.45
C GLU A 405 6.02 6.35 29.45
N ASN A 406 5.40 6.73 28.33
CA ASN A 406 5.06 5.79 27.27
C ASN A 406 6.34 5.18 26.67
N SER A 407 6.38 3.84 26.60
CA SER A 407 7.57 3.07 26.20
C SER A 407 8.02 3.36 24.78
N ASP A 408 7.08 3.61 23.88
CA ASP A 408 7.37 3.79 22.46
C ASP A 408 7.88 5.19 22.17
N THR A 409 7.34 6.21 22.84
CA THR A 409 7.81 7.60 22.69
C THR A 409 8.99 7.96 23.59
N LEU A 410 9.30 7.17 24.63
CA LEU A 410 10.35 7.46 25.62
C LEU A 410 11.66 7.90 24.98
N ARG A 411 12.20 7.12 24.03
CA ARG A 411 13.52 7.38 23.44
C ARG A 411 13.58 8.77 22.81
N ASP A 412 12.64 9.08 21.92
CA ASP A 412 12.62 10.33 21.18
C ASP A 412 12.13 11.51 22.03
N ALA A 413 11.29 11.26 23.04
CA ALA A 413 10.93 12.26 24.06
C ALA A 413 12.17 12.69 24.87
N VAL A 414 13.00 11.74 25.32
CA VAL A 414 14.27 12.02 26.00
C VAL A 414 15.21 12.80 25.09
N ARG A 415 15.37 12.39 23.81
CA ARG A 415 16.20 13.10 22.84
C ARG A 415 15.76 14.55 22.67
N PHE A 416 14.46 14.79 22.51
CA PHE A 416 13.92 16.13 22.39
C PHE A 416 14.16 16.97 23.65
N VAL A 417 13.88 16.44 24.84
CA VAL A 417 14.10 17.17 26.11
C VAL A 417 15.57 17.57 26.26
N VAL A 418 16.49 16.63 26.02
CA VAL A 418 17.94 16.87 26.12
C VAL A 418 18.40 17.93 25.11
N ALA A 419 17.94 17.84 23.86
CA ALA A 419 18.30 18.80 22.80
C ALA A 419 17.73 20.19 23.08
N ALA A 420 16.50 20.28 23.60
CA ALA A 420 15.86 21.54 23.93
C ALA A 420 16.46 22.20 25.19
N TRP A 421 16.92 21.40 26.17
CA TRP A 421 17.32 21.83 27.50
C TRP A 421 18.21 23.09 27.55
N PRO A 422 19.31 23.20 26.77
CA PRO A 422 20.21 24.34 26.87
C PRO A 422 19.56 25.68 26.52
N SER A 423 18.55 25.66 25.65
CA SER A 423 17.83 26.86 25.19
C SER A 423 16.70 27.30 26.13
N ARG A 424 16.33 26.48 27.12
CA ARG A 424 15.15 26.72 27.98
C ARG A 424 15.43 27.72 29.07
N ALA A 425 14.41 28.52 29.39
CA ALA A 425 14.47 29.47 30.49
C ALA A 425 14.59 28.73 31.84
N GLN A 426 15.22 29.39 32.82
CA GLN A 426 15.40 28.81 34.16
C GLN A 426 14.07 28.38 34.81
N GLU A 427 13.00 29.13 34.58
CA GLU A 427 11.67 28.83 35.11
C GLU A 427 11.07 27.54 34.51
N GLU A 428 11.32 27.30 33.22
CA GLU A 428 10.89 26.09 32.51
C GLU A 428 11.65 24.86 33.04
N LYS A 429 12.98 24.97 33.15
CA LYS A 429 13.83 23.92 33.74
C LYS A 429 13.35 23.54 35.14
N VAL A 430 13.05 24.54 35.98
CA VAL A 430 12.52 24.33 37.34
C VAL A 430 11.15 23.62 37.33
N ARG A 431 10.24 23.94 36.40
CA ARG A 431 8.94 23.25 36.31
C ARG A 431 9.10 21.77 35.98
N VAL A 432 9.94 21.46 34.99
CA VAL A 432 10.21 20.08 34.58
C VAL A 432 10.93 19.31 35.69
N GLU A 433 11.91 19.91 36.37
CA GLU A 433 12.58 19.22 37.48
C GLU A 433 11.66 18.98 38.69
N ARG A 434 10.73 19.89 38.98
CA ARG A 434 9.70 19.63 40.00
C ARG A 434 8.80 18.47 39.60
N MET A 435 8.51 18.31 38.31
CA MET A 435 7.79 17.17 37.78
C MET A 435 8.55 15.87 38.01
N TRP A 436 9.86 15.86 37.76
CA TRP A 436 10.71 14.68 37.96
C TRP A 436 10.79 14.22 39.41
N LEU A 437 10.81 15.17 40.35
CA LEU A 437 10.93 14.91 41.80
C LEU A 437 9.59 14.61 42.49
N ASP A 438 8.48 14.59 41.75
CA ASP A 438 7.15 14.39 42.31
C ASP A 438 6.79 12.90 42.43
N ASP A 439 7.27 12.27 43.50
CA ASP A 439 7.02 10.85 43.80
C ASP A 439 5.53 10.52 44.01
N THR A 440 4.67 11.52 44.26
CA THR A 440 3.24 11.29 44.52
C THR A 440 2.46 10.83 43.29
N ARG A 441 3.04 10.92 42.10
CA ARG A 441 2.44 10.50 40.82
C ARG A 441 2.46 9.00 40.60
N HIS A 442 3.35 8.29 41.27
CA HIS A 442 3.56 6.86 41.10
C HIS A 442 3.11 6.13 42.37
N PRO A 443 1.83 5.71 42.45
CA PRO A 443 1.26 5.14 43.67
C PRO A 443 1.79 3.74 44.00
N ASP A 444 2.34 3.03 43.01
CA ASP A 444 2.87 1.67 43.15
C ASP A 444 4.39 1.61 42.93
N GLU A 445 5.03 0.60 43.53
CA GLU A 445 6.50 0.44 43.47
C GLU A 445 7.01 0.15 42.05
N GLU A 446 6.21 -0.49 41.19
CA GLU A 446 6.63 -0.82 39.82
C GLU A 446 6.73 0.44 38.95
N ARG A 447 5.74 1.34 39.04
CA ARG A 447 5.74 2.64 38.38
C ARG A 447 6.86 3.53 38.92
N GLN A 448 7.14 3.50 40.23
CA GLN A 448 8.26 4.22 40.80
C GLN A 448 9.61 3.72 40.26
N LYS A 449 9.79 2.40 40.16
CA LYS A 449 10.99 1.81 39.54
C LYS A 449 11.10 2.20 38.06
N ARG A 450 10.01 2.10 37.29
CA ARG A 450 9.98 2.50 35.87
C ARG A 450 10.32 3.98 35.70
N TRP A 451 9.74 4.85 36.53
CA TRP A 451 10.05 6.28 36.51
C TRP A 451 11.51 6.55 36.84
N ARG A 452 12.07 5.83 37.82
CA ARG A 452 13.49 5.93 38.15
C ARG A 452 14.38 5.55 36.95
N LEU A 453 14.06 4.50 36.20
CA LEU A 453 14.79 4.13 34.98
C LEU A 453 14.71 5.22 33.91
N ILE A 454 13.52 5.80 33.71
CA ILE A 454 13.29 6.92 32.79
C ILE A 454 14.15 8.13 33.16
N LEU A 455 14.15 8.53 34.44
CA LEU A 455 14.99 9.61 34.94
C LEU A 455 16.48 9.31 34.78
N GLY A 456 16.88 8.04 34.91
CA GLY A 456 18.26 7.59 34.68
C GLY A 456 18.75 7.94 33.27
N ARG A 457 17.89 7.80 32.26
CA ARG A 457 18.20 8.17 30.86
C ARG A 457 18.32 9.67 30.65
N LEU A 458 17.44 10.46 31.26
CA LEU A 458 17.49 11.92 31.17
C LEU A 458 18.73 12.49 31.87
N LEU A 459 18.98 12.07 33.11
CA LEU A 459 20.06 12.57 33.95
C LEU A 459 21.44 12.08 33.50
N ALA A 460 21.51 10.98 32.75
CA ALA A 460 22.74 10.55 32.08
C ALA A 460 23.17 11.53 30.98
N LEU A 461 22.21 12.19 30.31
CA LEU A 461 22.47 13.04 29.14
C LEU A 461 22.52 14.54 29.47
N ILE A 462 21.92 14.99 30.58
CA ILE A 462 21.91 16.40 30.99
C ILE A 462 23.08 16.69 31.95
N PRO A 463 23.99 17.63 31.64
CA PRO A 463 25.09 18.03 32.53
C PRO A 463 24.61 18.54 33.90
N GLU A 464 25.43 18.39 34.94
CA GLU A 464 24.96 18.58 36.33
C GLU A 464 24.77 20.08 36.61
N GLU A 465 25.67 20.86 36.03
CA GLU A 465 25.68 22.31 35.99
C GLU A 465 24.45 22.92 35.31
N GLU A 466 23.83 22.19 34.38
CA GLU A 466 22.64 22.61 33.62
C GLU A 466 21.33 22.33 34.37
N LEU A 467 21.37 21.54 35.45
CA LEU A 467 20.21 21.30 36.31
C LEU A 467 19.97 22.51 37.21
N ALA A 468 18.74 22.98 37.27
CA ALA A 468 18.27 24.13 38.01
C ALA A 468 18.17 23.89 39.52
N LEU A 469 17.68 22.72 39.95
CA LEU A 469 17.42 22.43 41.36
C LEU A 469 18.53 21.59 41.98
N ALA A 470 18.94 21.98 43.20
CA ALA A 470 19.90 21.21 43.98
C ALA A 470 19.41 19.79 44.30
N ALA A 471 18.09 19.61 44.45
CA ALA A 471 17.48 18.30 44.68
C ALA A 471 17.71 17.34 43.49
N THR A 472 17.53 17.83 42.25
CA THR A 472 17.78 17.05 41.04
C THR A 472 19.26 16.71 40.87
N ARG A 473 20.16 17.66 41.18
CA ARG A 473 21.62 17.39 41.19
C ARG A 473 21.97 16.30 42.19
N ASN A 474 21.38 16.33 43.39
CA ASN A 474 21.58 15.28 44.39
C ASN A 474 21.03 13.93 43.92
N LEU A 475 19.86 13.91 43.28
CA LEU A 475 19.28 12.69 42.70
C LEU A 475 20.23 12.10 41.64
N ARG A 476 20.73 12.91 40.70
CA ARG A 476 21.69 12.46 39.70
C ARG A 476 22.94 11.83 40.34
N ARG A 477 23.57 12.49 41.32
CA ARG A 477 24.76 11.96 42.01
C ARG A 477 24.47 10.65 42.76
N GLN A 478 23.26 10.49 43.31
CA GLN A 478 22.84 9.24 43.94
C GLN A 478 22.71 8.12 42.92
N MET A 479 22.07 8.39 41.77
CA MET A 479 21.90 7.42 40.68
C MET A 479 23.24 7.05 40.05
N GLU A 480 24.15 8.00 39.88
CA GLU A 480 25.52 7.74 39.39
C GLU A 480 26.28 6.80 40.34
N LYS A 481 26.21 7.05 41.65
CA LYS A 481 26.82 6.18 42.66
C LYS A 481 26.19 4.79 42.72
N ALA A 482 24.91 4.68 42.37
CA ALA A 482 24.16 3.43 42.33
C ALA A 482 24.27 2.70 40.97
N GLU A 483 25.00 3.26 40.00
CA GLU A 483 25.09 2.74 38.62
C GLU A 483 23.72 2.65 37.93
N GLU A 484 22.81 3.58 38.25
CA GLU A 484 21.44 3.66 37.74
C GLU A 484 21.28 4.67 36.58
N LEU A 485 22.37 5.25 36.09
CA LEU A 485 22.35 6.10 34.89
C LEU A 485 22.38 5.21 33.65
N GLU A 486 21.39 5.37 32.78
CA GLU A 486 21.21 4.51 31.60
C GLU A 486 21.51 5.26 30.29
N GLU A 487 21.99 4.52 29.29
CA GLU A 487 22.03 5.02 27.92
C GLU A 487 20.62 5.09 27.30
N ASN A 488 20.37 6.12 26.50
CA ASN A 488 19.09 6.27 25.81
C ASN A 488 18.98 5.41 24.54
N ARG A 489 18.98 4.10 24.69
CA ARG A 489 18.79 3.12 23.60
C ARG A 489 17.31 2.76 23.40
N PRO A 490 16.90 2.29 22.21
CA PRO A 490 15.58 1.69 21.99
C PRO A 490 15.28 0.63 23.06
N ILE A 491 14.05 0.61 23.59
CA ILE A 491 13.66 -0.34 24.66
C ILE A 491 13.67 -1.78 24.14
N ARG A 492 13.28 -1.96 22.87
CA ARG A 492 13.40 -3.21 22.14
C ARG A 492 14.42 -2.97 21.03
N THR A 493 15.28 -3.96 20.78
CA THR A 493 16.19 -4.03 19.64
C THR A 493 16.04 -5.41 19.04
N SER A 494 15.70 -5.49 17.76
CA SER A 494 15.61 -6.77 17.05
C SER A 494 16.64 -6.80 15.94
N HIS A 495 17.66 -7.65 16.11
CA HIS A 495 18.56 -8.00 15.03
C HIS A 495 17.95 -9.19 14.27
N PHE A 496 17.33 -8.91 13.14
CA PHE A 496 17.03 -9.94 12.16
C PHE A 496 18.32 -10.22 11.39
N SER A 497 19.05 -11.26 11.79
CA SER A 497 20.02 -11.84 10.87
C SER A 497 19.24 -12.68 9.86
N TRP A 498 19.39 -12.42 8.56
CA TRP A 498 18.98 -13.35 7.49
C TRP A 498 19.87 -14.61 7.53
N GLY A 499 19.74 -15.37 8.61
CA GLY A 499 19.89 -16.80 8.58
C GLY A 499 18.59 -17.40 8.06
N GLY A 500 18.65 -18.54 7.37
CA GLY A 500 17.44 -19.26 6.98
C GLY A 500 16.51 -19.52 8.19
N HIS A 501 15.29 -20.00 7.93
CA HIS A 501 14.33 -20.41 8.97
C HIS A 501 14.95 -21.27 10.11
N GLU A 502 16.06 -21.94 9.78
CA GLU A 502 16.99 -22.68 10.63
C GLU A 502 17.58 -21.85 11.79
N ASP A 503 18.01 -20.61 11.57
CA ASP A 503 18.66 -19.78 12.60
C ASP A 503 17.68 -19.27 13.66
N TRP A 504 16.42 -19.01 13.27
CA TRP A 504 15.33 -18.75 14.21
C TRP A 504 15.06 -19.99 15.09
N GLU A 505 15.08 -21.20 14.51
CA GLU A 505 14.66 -22.42 15.24
C GLU A 505 15.74 -22.77 16.25
N ILE A 506 16.99 -22.65 15.81
CA ILE A 506 18.19 -22.83 16.63
C ILE A 506 18.22 -21.81 17.77
N GLU A 507 17.99 -20.53 17.50
CA GLU A 507 18.06 -19.49 18.53
C GLU A 507 16.95 -19.63 19.57
N ARG A 508 15.74 -19.99 19.15
CA ARG A 508 14.64 -20.29 20.07
C ARG A 508 14.90 -21.56 20.90
N LEU A 509 15.44 -22.61 20.30
CA LEU A 509 15.81 -23.83 21.03
C LEU A 509 16.93 -23.57 22.05
N ARG A 510 17.88 -22.66 21.74
CA ARG A 510 18.86 -22.16 22.72
C ARG A 510 18.20 -21.43 23.89
N GLN A 511 17.21 -20.58 23.62
CA GLN A 511 16.43 -19.90 24.67
C GLN A 511 15.64 -20.88 25.55
N GLU A 512 15.20 -22.01 24.99
CA GLU A 512 14.55 -23.11 25.71
C GLU A 512 15.56 -24.03 26.46
N GLY A 513 16.86 -23.69 26.44
CA GLY A 513 17.93 -24.38 27.17
C GLY A 513 18.50 -25.64 26.48
N VAL A 514 18.22 -25.82 25.18
CA VAL A 514 18.74 -26.93 24.38
C VAL A 514 20.13 -26.57 23.84
N ASP A 515 21.11 -27.48 24.01
CA ASP A 515 22.42 -27.35 23.35
C ASP A 515 22.24 -27.57 21.84
N MET A 516 22.38 -26.49 21.08
CA MET A 516 22.29 -26.45 19.62
C MET A 516 23.66 -26.25 18.94
N ASP A 517 24.74 -26.24 19.74
CA ASP A 517 26.11 -26.11 19.26
C ASP A 517 26.77 -27.50 19.11
N ALA A 518 26.32 -28.50 19.88
CA ALA A 518 26.71 -29.90 19.73
C ALA A 518 25.64 -30.89 20.23
N GLY A 519 25.77 -32.17 19.85
CA GLY A 519 25.00 -33.28 20.46
C GLY A 519 23.81 -33.79 19.63
N PRO A 520 22.99 -34.70 20.21
CA PRO A 520 21.95 -35.44 19.49
C PRO A 520 20.87 -34.56 18.84
N ASN A 521 20.45 -33.47 19.50
CA ASN A 521 19.43 -32.55 18.97
C ASN A 521 19.93 -31.83 17.73
N ARG A 522 21.18 -31.33 17.75
CA ARG A 522 21.78 -30.66 16.60
C ARG A 522 21.94 -31.61 15.42
N MET A 523 22.46 -32.81 15.66
CA MET A 523 22.67 -33.83 14.64
C MET A 523 21.36 -34.25 13.95
N VAL A 524 20.27 -34.43 14.72
CA VAL A 524 18.96 -34.79 14.17
C VAL A 524 18.32 -33.62 13.44
N LEU A 525 18.46 -32.38 13.94
CA LEU A 525 17.93 -31.19 13.28
C LEU A 525 18.63 -30.95 11.93
N ASP A 526 19.95 -31.02 11.88
CA ASP A 526 20.72 -30.85 10.64
C ASP A 526 20.34 -31.91 9.59
N ALA A 527 20.22 -33.18 10.02
CA ALA A 527 19.79 -34.27 9.13
C ALA A 527 18.32 -34.12 8.68
N SER A 528 17.45 -33.60 9.55
CA SER A 528 16.05 -33.31 9.26
C SER A 528 15.89 -32.20 8.22
N ASN A 529 16.62 -31.10 8.37
CA ASN A 529 16.60 -29.98 7.43
C ASN A 529 17.19 -30.36 6.08
N ALA A 530 18.27 -31.16 6.06
CA ALA A 530 18.84 -31.69 4.83
C ALA A 530 17.82 -32.54 4.05
N LEU A 531 17.03 -33.38 4.76
CA LEU A 531 15.99 -34.18 4.14
C LEU A 531 14.85 -33.31 3.57
N ASP A 532 14.41 -32.29 4.30
CA ASP A 532 13.36 -31.37 3.83
C ASP A 532 13.80 -30.58 2.59
N ALA A 533 15.03 -30.03 2.62
CA ALA A 533 15.63 -29.37 1.47
C ALA A 533 15.68 -30.29 0.24
N MET A 534 16.05 -31.56 0.44
CA MET A 534 16.09 -32.53 -0.66
C MET A 534 14.69 -32.92 -1.15
N CYS A 535 13.70 -33.04 -0.27
CA CYS A 535 12.31 -33.28 -0.62
C CYS A 535 11.73 -32.11 -1.45
N ASN A 536 12.03 -30.87 -1.06
CA ASN A 536 11.61 -29.66 -1.78
C ASN A 536 12.31 -29.51 -3.14
N ALA A 537 13.57 -29.94 -3.25
CA ALA A 537 14.32 -29.93 -4.50
C ALA A 537 13.91 -31.05 -5.48
N THR A 538 13.25 -32.11 -5.00
CA THR A 538 12.86 -33.28 -5.81
C THR A 538 11.46 -33.07 -6.43
N PRO A 539 11.31 -32.89 -7.76
CA PRO A 539 10.00 -32.73 -8.38
C PRO A 539 9.10 -33.96 -8.16
N ASN A 540 7.77 -33.78 -8.23
CA ASN A 540 6.82 -34.89 -8.08
C ASN A 540 7.00 -35.99 -9.15
N ASP A 541 7.48 -35.63 -10.34
CA ASP A 541 7.84 -36.51 -11.45
C ASP A 541 9.36 -36.80 -11.51
N GLY A 542 10.06 -36.68 -10.38
CA GLY A 542 11.49 -36.97 -10.26
C GLY A 542 11.85 -38.36 -10.76
N GLY A 543 13.03 -38.49 -11.38
CA GLY A 543 13.53 -39.79 -11.86
C GLY A 543 13.90 -40.74 -10.72
N ALA A 544 13.93 -42.05 -11.01
CA ALA A 544 14.17 -43.10 -10.02
C ALA A 544 15.40 -42.86 -9.12
N ALA A 545 16.50 -42.34 -9.66
CA ALA A 545 17.70 -42.03 -8.88
C ALA A 545 17.49 -40.98 -7.78
N ALA A 546 16.66 -39.95 -8.03
CA ALA A 546 16.36 -38.92 -7.04
C ALA A 546 15.43 -39.45 -5.94
N LEU A 547 14.46 -40.29 -6.32
CA LEU A 547 13.55 -40.95 -5.37
C LEU A 547 14.29 -41.96 -4.48
N THR A 548 15.26 -42.69 -5.02
CA THR A 548 16.10 -43.63 -4.25
C THR A 548 16.98 -42.89 -3.24
N ALA A 549 17.54 -41.74 -3.62
CA ALA A 549 18.27 -40.89 -2.68
C ALA A 549 17.35 -40.38 -1.56
N LEU A 550 16.15 -39.89 -1.90
CA LEU A 550 15.16 -39.40 -0.93
C LEU A 550 14.70 -40.48 0.04
N TRP A 551 14.51 -41.71 -0.45
CA TRP A 551 14.20 -42.85 0.39
C TRP A 551 15.35 -43.20 1.34
N SER A 552 16.58 -43.25 0.83
CA SER A 552 17.77 -43.56 1.64
C SER A 552 17.96 -42.57 2.79
N ASP A 553 17.81 -41.27 2.52
CA ASP A 553 18.00 -40.23 3.53
C ASP A 553 16.86 -40.20 4.55
N ALA A 554 15.63 -40.51 4.13
CA ALA A 554 14.51 -40.70 5.05
C ALA A 554 14.75 -41.87 6.02
N MET A 555 15.31 -42.99 5.53
CA MET A 555 15.65 -44.13 6.37
C MET A 555 16.81 -43.84 7.31
N ALA A 556 17.82 -43.09 6.85
CA ALA A 556 18.93 -42.64 7.69
C ALA A 556 18.46 -41.74 8.84
N LEU A 557 17.54 -40.80 8.55
CA LEU A 557 16.95 -39.94 9.58
C LEU A 557 16.07 -40.73 10.56
N MET A 558 15.29 -41.70 10.07
CA MET A 558 14.49 -42.57 10.93
C MET A 558 15.37 -43.40 11.88
N ALA A 559 16.49 -43.94 11.40
CA ALA A 559 17.46 -44.65 12.24
C ALA A 559 18.14 -43.72 13.27
N LEU A 560 18.40 -42.45 12.89
CA LEU A 560 18.91 -41.44 13.82
C LEU A 560 17.90 -41.10 14.93
N LEU A 561 16.60 -41.04 14.62
CA LEU A 561 15.56 -40.86 15.64
C LEU A 561 15.48 -42.06 16.58
N ASP A 562 15.46 -43.28 16.04
CA ASP A 562 15.39 -44.51 16.83
C ASP A 562 16.60 -44.69 17.77
N GLY A 563 17.76 -44.17 17.38
CA GLY A 563 18.98 -44.18 18.18
C GLY A 563 19.03 -43.12 19.30
N ASN A 564 18.14 -42.13 19.32
CA ASN A 564 18.20 -40.98 20.22
C ASN A 564 16.86 -40.73 20.96
N LEU A 565 16.61 -41.49 22.03
CA LEU A 565 15.34 -41.46 22.79
C LEU A 565 15.14 -40.24 23.73
N GLY A 566 16.03 -39.24 23.66
CA GLY A 566 16.03 -38.06 24.56
C GLY A 566 15.98 -36.71 23.84
N LEU A 567 15.47 -36.69 22.61
CA LEU A 567 15.40 -35.47 21.79
C LEU A 567 14.37 -34.48 22.34
N HIS A 568 14.60 -33.20 22.07
CA HIS A 568 13.64 -32.15 22.35
C HIS A 568 12.38 -32.33 21.48
N GLY A 569 11.20 -32.14 22.06
CA GLY A 569 9.93 -32.47 21.39
C GLY A 569 9.72 -31.79 20.05
N ARG A 570 10.27 -30.58 19.85
CA ARG A 570 10.18 -29.86 18.56
C ARG A 570 11.09 -30.44 17.48
N VAL A 571 12.31 -30.86 17.84
CA VAL A 571 13.26 -31.51 16.92
C VAL A 571 12.73 -32.87 16.51
N ASP A 572 12.22 -33.63 17.47
CA ASP A 572 11.56 -34.92 17.22
C ASP A 572 10.33 -34.75 16.32
N HIS A 573 9.46 -33.78 16.60
CA HIS A 573 8.28 -33.49 15.77
C HIS A 573 8.63 -33.11 14.32
N SER A 574 9.58 -32.19 14.13
CA SER A 574 10.04 -31.75 12.81
C SER A 574 10.60 -32.91 11.99
N ALA A 575 11.46 -33.73 12.61
CA ALA A 575 12.05 -34.90 11.96
C ALA A 575 11.00 -35.94 11.52
N TRP A 576 10.00 -36.24 12.35
CA TRP A 576 8.88 -37.11 11.95
C TRP A 576 8.07 -36.52 10.79
N GLY A 577 7.84 -35.20 10.78
CA GLY A 577 7.16 -34.51 9.69
C GLY A 577 7.91 -34.63 8.35
N HIS A 578 9.21 -34.36 8.35
CA HIS A 578 10.03 -34.43 7.14
C HIS A 578 10.19 -35.85 6.59
N ILE A 579 10.29 -36.86 7.48
CA ILE A 579 10.25 -38.26 7.07
C ILE A 579 8.91 -38.59 6.38
N SER A 580 7.79 -38.16 6.95
CA SER A 580 6.46 -38.39 6.35
C SER A 580 6.34 -37.76 4.96
N ASN A 581 6.79 -36.51 4.81
CA ASN A 581 6.78 -35.80 3.54
C ASN A 581 7.65 -36.50 2.48
N ALA A 582 8.84 -36.96 2.86
CA ALA A 582 9.73 -37.69 1.96
C ALA A 582 9.12 -39.02 1.49
N ILE A 583 8.49 -39.77 2.40
CA ILE A 583 7.84 -41.04 2.08
C ILE A 583 6.61 -40.81 1.20
N GLU A 584 5.80 -39.78 1.48
CA GLU A 584 4.67 -39.40 0.64
C GLU A 584 5.13 -39.02 -0.78
N ARG A 585 6.24 -38.26 -0.89
CA ARG A 585 6.83 -37.87 -2.18
C ARG A 585 7.27 -39.08 -3.00
N VAL A 586 7.88 -40.08 -2.36
CA VAL A 586 8.28 -41.34 -3.02
C VAL A 586 7.05 -42.14 -3.44
N ALA A 587 6.09 -42.34 -2.54
CA ALA A 587 4.90 -43.17 -2.79
C ALA A 587 3.94 -42.56 -3.83
N SER A 588 3.88 -41.23 -3.91
CA SER A 588 2.98 -40.49 -4.81
C SER A 588 3.58 -40.22 -6.19
N SER A 589 4.86 -40.57 -6.41
CA SER A 589 5.52 -40.31 -7.69
C SER A 589 5.02 -41.27 -8.78
N PRO A 590 4.71 -40.78 -10.00
CA PRO A 590 4.35 -41.65 -11.13
C PRO A 590 5.51 -42.56 -11.59
N ASN A 591 6.74 -42.28 -11.15
CA ASN A 591 7.93 -43.07 -11.46
C ASN A 591 8.28 -44.10 -10.37
N TYR A 592 7.44 -44.26 -9.35
CA TYR A 592 7.63 -45.27 -8.32
C TYR A 592 7.24 -46.66 -8.86
N ALA A 593 8.22 -47.57 -8.90
CA ALA A 593 8.03 -48.98 -9.22
C ALA A 593 8.57 -49.83 -8.04
N PRO A 594 7.71 -50.61 -7.35
CA PRO A 594 8.12 -51.35 -6.15
C PRO A 594 9.27 -52.33 -6.42
N GLY A 595 10.37 -52.20 -5.65
CA GLY A 595 11.54 -53.09 -5.73
C GLY A 595 12.43 -52.89 -6.97
N VAL A 596 12.24 -51.82 -7.74
CA VAL A 596 13.01 -51.50 -8.96
C VAL A 596 13.92 -50.29 -8.70
N ASP A 597 15.11 -50.27 -9.31
CA ASP A 597 16.07 -49.14 -9.26
C ASP A 597 16.47 -48.66 -7.84
N GLY A 598 16.43 -49.57 -6.87
CA GLY A 598 16.77 -49.30 -5.47
C GLY A 598 15.63 -48.70 -4.64
N LEU A 599 14.43 -48.58 -5.21
CA LEU A 599 13.22 -48.14 -4.51
C LEU A 599 12.64 -49.26 -3.64
N PRO A 600 11.97 -48.92 -2.52
CA PRO A 600 11.41 -49.92 -1.61
C PRO A 600 10.35 -50.78 -2.30
N ASP A 601 10.34 -52.07 -1.98
CA ASP A 601 9.18 -52.91 -2.29
C ASP A 601 7.98 -52.55 -1.38
N LEU A 602 6.82 -53.11 -1.69
CA LEU A 602 5.60 -52.81 -0.94
C LEU A 602 5.70 -53.27 0.53
N GLU A 603 6.40 -54.36 0.80
CA GLU A 603 6.58 -54.87 2.16
C GLU A 603 7.40 -53.90 3.01
N THR A 604 8.50 -53.38 2.46
CA THR A 604 9.36 -52.37 3.09
C THR A 604 8.60 -51.06 3.29
N MET A 605 7.82 -50.63 2.29
CA MET A 605 7.01 -49.42 2.40
C MET A 605 5.96 -49.53 3.52
N PHE A 606 5.26 -50.67 3.62
CA PHE A 606 4.29 -50.88 4.69
C PHE A 606 4.94 -50.96 6.07
N ALA A 607 6.10 -51.62 6.21
CA ALA A 607 6.83 -51.66 7.47
C ALA A 607 7.23 -50.26 7.97
N VAL A 608 7.60 -49.36 7.05
CA VAL A 608 7.92 -47.96 7.36
C VAL A 608 6.67 -47.17 7.74
N LEU A 609 5.55 -47.37 7.05
CA LEU A 609 4.27 -46.74 7.42
C LEU A 609 3.77 -47.22 8.79
N ASP A 610 3.94 -48.50 9.12
CA ASP A 610 3.67 -49.03 10.45
C ASP A 610 4.57 -48.37 11.50
N ARG A 611 5.86 -48.20 11.21
CA ARG A 611 6.78 -47.46 12.09
C ARG A 611 6.35 -46.00 12.28
N LEU A 612 5.93 -45.31 11.22
CA LEU A 612 5.40 -43.94 11.32
C LEU A 612 4.13 -43.87 12.17
N SER A 613 3.24 -44.86 12.04
CA SER A 613 2.00 -44.94 12.83
C SER A 613 2.27 -45.13 14.33
N SER A 614 3.43 -45.69 14.68
CA SER A 614 3.88 -45.82 16.07
C SER A 614 4.60 -44.58 16.62
N SER A 615 4.75 -43.52 15.82
CA SER A 615 5.27 -42.24 16.29
C SER A 615 4.24 -41.54 17.20
N ARG A 616 4.69 -40.60 18.04
CA ARG A 616 3.80 -39.82 18.92
C ARG A 616 2.97 -38.78 18.16
N TYR A 617 3.20 -38.63 16.85
CA TYR A 617 2.62 -37.59 16.02
C TYR A 617 1.74 -38.17 14.89
N PRO A 618 0.65 -37.48 14.52
CA PRO A 618 0.12 -36.27 15.16
C PRO A 618 -0.41 -36.56 16.56
N GLU A 619 -0.26 -35.60 17.49
CA GLU A 619 -0.79 -35.75 18.84
C GLU A 619 -2.30 -36.02 18.76
N THR A 620 -2.78 -37.09 19.41
CA THR A 620 -4.22 -37.28 19.53
C THR A 620 -4.80 -36.07 20.23
N ARG A 621 -5.67 -35.31 19.53
CA ARG A 621 -6.42 -34.20 20.11
C ARG A 621 -7.12 -34.69 21.38
N GLU A 622 -6.50 -34.44 22.53
CA GLU A 622 -7.21 -34.52 23.79
C GLU A 622 -8.32 -33.47 23.71
N THR A 623 -9.56 -33.94 23.65
CA THR A 623 -10.74 -33.15 23.98
C THR A 623 -10.57 -32.61 25.39
N LYS A 624 -9.93 -31.45 25.53
CA LYS A 624 -9.93 -30.66 26.76
C LYS A 624 -11.21 -29.82 26.75
N GLY A 625 -12.13 -30.21 27.63
CA GLY A 625 -13.25 -29.38 28.06
C GLY A 625 -12.86 -28.38 29.13
#